data_AF-A0A518F0J2-F1
#
_entry.id   AF-A0A518F0J2-F1
#
_cell.length_a   1.000
_cell.length_b   1.000
_cell.length_c   1.000
_cell.angle_alpha   90.00
_cell.angle_beta   90.00
_cell.angle_gamma   90.00
#
_symmetry.space_group_name_H-M   'P 1'
#
loop_
_entity.id
_entity.type
_entity.pdbx_description
1 polymer ?
#
loop_
_entity_poly.entity_id
_entity_poly.type
_entity_poly.pdbx_seq_one_letter_code
_entity_poly.pdbx_strand_id
1 'polypeptide(L)'
;MGDVLIQPDVGSGRVRAQRFVAGAFLAVIIATGAAEVIFPPPRVVLLGQEKRDFDEAAKQKDFWDGSLAQSLETDFRLQGRVRRLLAPYWSALMLNLGDTPDDELIVGKDGWLFLRARVELRPARMDRGRELLANLYSLVRRSFASENVEFLCVPIPRKASICAEKLPDGIDGDMAYDRSVVEAFEARGIHTIDLIPHLETLPAHGRYLRHDTHWALPARLETAEQIKRQAPELPRGEFAEGFSHTYGADHFPSGLLAFAGIDLRHPAKEYFQGAPDRELKLVPAGAEEKIDAHEIPSDVLYVGSSFSAGFWMRAILCEALQSAVVDGSEFGQQPLYSLHKRLTSERRTWTPRYVVSEVPIYQAVDVTRLTTPTTRSALGIAMLMNYAERVQEIPDGYFDAPKTRTPAVGSPLVQHMQGTLLSSGDGVLGLGLVFDGESRSRWQFSTSGTAIELAARKGQLERVLPICETTPGIAGFAWLSPLSKESLGTSVKTRIVTTADLAGGWKFRGETRGDRAWEATPRRAIAACDSLALRWDEFVSGSIEVRATGTDRAGIAVERVWSFPDASHARFLIVTLGLFEGGILERIDLTGGGTHVEGTIAGLIGSS
;
A
#
# COMPACT_ATOMS: atom_id res chain seq x y z
N MET A 1 -59.87 19.92 -55.95
CA MET A 1 -58.68 20.06 -56.83
C MET A 1 -57.49 20.19 -55.91
N GLY A 2 -56.55 19.25 -56.00
CA GLY A 2 -55.65 18.87 -54.91
C GLY A 2 -54.39 19.71 -54.75
N ASP A 3 -53.95 19.79 -53.50
CA ASP A 3 -52.70 20.42 -53.07
C ASP A 3 -51.48 19.66 -53.59
N VAL A 4 -50.58 20.38 -54.25
CA VAL A 4 -49.29 19.87 -54.72
C VAL A 4 -48.26 20.06 -53.60
N LEU A 5 -48.00 18.98 -52.86
CA LEU A 5 -46.91 18.88 -51.90
C LEU A 5 -45.58 18.77 -52.65
N ILE A 6 -44.78 19.84 -52.63
CA ILE A 6 -43.38 19.81 -53.07
C ILE A 6 -42.55 19.22 -51.93
N GLN A 7 -42.23 17.92 -52.02
CA GLN A 7 -41.19 17.33 -51.18
C GLN A 7 -39.83 17.73 -51.74
N PRO A 8 -38.97 18.44 -50.97
CA PRO A 8 -37.60 18.69 -51.40
C PRO A 8 -36.83 17.37 -51.46
N ASP A 9 -36.16 17.12 -52.56
CA ASP A 9 -35.22 16.00 -52.73
C ASP A 9 -33.98 16.23 -51.86
N VAL A 10 -34.05 15.79 -50.60
CA VAL A 10 -32.94 15.86 -49.63
C VAL A 10 -32.01 14.62 -49.75
N GLY A 11 -32.21 13.75 -50.74
CA GLY A 11 -31.55 12.44 -50.81
C GLY A 11 -30.15 12.45 -51.45
N SER A 12 -29.92 13.28 -52.48
CA SER A 12 -28.73 13.16 -53.33
C SER A 12 -27.47 13.84 -52.79
N GLY A 13 -27.61 14.93 -52.02
CA GLY A 13 -26.49 15.69 -51.44
C GLY A 13 -25.76 14.97 -50.31
N ARG A 14 -26.51 14.28 -49.43
CA ARG A 14 -25.93 13.51 -48.31
C ARG A 14 -25.07 12.34 -48.78
N VAL A 15 -25.49 11.64 -49.85
CA VAL A 15 -24.76 10.48 -50.38
C VAL A 15 -23.43 10.90 -51.00
N ARG A 16 -23.36 12.04 -51.70
CA ARG A 16 -22.10 12.55 -52.26
C ARG A 16 -21.13 13.01 -51.16
N ALA A 17 -21.63 13.69 -50.14
CA ALA A 17 -20.82 14.09 -48.99
C ALA A 17 -20.27 12.88 -48.23
N GLN A 18 -21.11 11.86 -47.98
CA GLN A 18 -20.69 10.61 -47.33
C GLN A 18 -19.62 9.87 -48.14
N ARG A 19 -19.76 9.78 -49.46
CA ARG A 19 -18.76 9.15 -50.34
C ARG A 19 -17.44 9.91 -50.36
N PHE A 20 -17.49 11.25 -50.35
CA PHE A 20 -16.29 12.08 -50.27
C PHE A 20 -15.56 11.89 -48.94
N VAL A 21 -16.29 11.94 -47.82
CA VAL A 21 -15.72 11.71 -46.47
C VAL A 21 -15.12 10.31 -46.36
N ALA A 22 -15.82 9.28 -46.85
CA ALA A 22 -15.31 7.91 -46.86
C ALA A 22 -14.05 7.77 -47.73
N GLY A 23 -14.02 8.41 -48.90
CA GLY A 23 -12.85 8.40 -49.79
C GLY A 23 -11.64 9.11 -49.18
N ALA A 24 -11.84 10.28 -48.55
CA ALA A 24 -10.79 11.00 -47.84
C ALA A 24 -10.24 10.19 -46.66
N PHE A 25 -11.12 9.56 -45.87
CA PHE A 25 -10.74 8.69 -44.76
C PHE A 25 -9.91 7.48 -45.25
N LEU A 26 -10.33 6.83 -46.34
CA LEU A 26 -9.60 5.71 -46.92
C LEU A 26 -8.21 6.14 -47.43
N ALA A 27 -8.11 7.31 -48.06
CA ALA A 27 -6.85 7.87 -48.53
C ALA A 27 -5.88 8.17 -47.38
N VAL A 28 -6.38 8.69 -46.26
CA VAL A 28 -5.57 8.91 -45.04
C VAL A 28 -5.06 7.58 -44.48
N ILE A 29 -5.89 6.54 -44.42
CA ILE A 29 -5.48 5.20 -43.97
C ILE A 29 -4.39 4.64 -44.87
N ILE A 30 -4.58 4.70 -46.20
CA ILE A 30 -3.63 4.17 -47.17
C ILE A 30 -2.30 4.94 -47.13
N ALA A 31 -2.35 6.27 -47.08
CA ALA A 31 -1.15 7.10 -47.00
C ALA A 31 -0.37 6.87 -45.70
N THR A 32 -1.07 6.71 -44.59
CA THR A 32 -0.47 6.41 -43.28
C THR A 32 0.19 5.02 -43.29
N GLY A 33 -0.51 4.00 -43.79
CA GLY A 33 0.05 2.66 -43.94
C GLY A 33 1.27 2.62 -44.88
N ALA A 34 1.22 3.34 -46.00
CA ALA A 34 2.34 3.44 -46.93
C ALA A 34 3.56 4.15 -46.30
N ALA A 35 3.34 5.23 -45.54
CA ALA A 35 4.42 5.94 -44.85
C ALA A 35 5.14 5.06 -43.82
N GLU A 36 4.41 4.21 -43.09
CA GLU A 36 4.99 3.25 -42.13
C GLU A 36 5.83 2.16 -42.82
N VAL A 37 5.39 1.69 -44.00
CA VAL A 37 6.11 0.67 -44.78
C VAL A 37 7.38 1.25 -45.41
N ILE A 38 7.31 2.47 -45.95
CA ILE A 38 8.43 3.11 -46.65
C ILE A 38 9.51 3.59 -45.66
N PHE A 39 9.11 3.98 -44.45
CA PHE A 39 10.02 4.51 -43.43
C PHE A 39 9.90 3.74 -42.12
N PRO A 40 10.32 2.45 -42.08
CA PRO A 40 10.12 1.62 -40.92
C PRO A 40 10.80 2.24 -39.69
N PRO A 41 10.08 2.31 -38.55
CA PRO A 41 10.60 2.87 -37.31
C PRO A 41 11.77 2.02 -36.78
N PRO A 42 12.72 2.62 -36.04
CA PRO A 42 13.69 1.84 -35.28
C PRO A 42 12.94 0.96 -34.27
N ARG A 43 13.29 -0.33 -34.21
CA ARG A 43 12.67 -1.31 -33.31
C ARG A 43 12.83 -0.85 -31.87
N VAL A 44 11.71 -0.72 -31.15
CA VAL A 44 11.73 -0.51 -29.70
C VAL A 44 12.24 -1.81 -29.09
N VAL A 45 13.33 -1.73 -28.32
CA VAL A 45 13.85 -2.89 -27.59
C VAL A 45 13.00 -3.06 -26.35
N LEU A 46 12.02 -3.96 -26.41
CA LEU A 46 11.28 -4.40 -25.22
C LEU A 46 12.27 -5.07 -24.25
N LEU A 47 12.23 -4.70 -22.97
CA LEU A 47 13.12 -5.23 -21.93
C LEU A 47 12.31 -5.98 -20.86
N GLY A 48 12.90 -7.02 -20.27
CA GLY A 48 12.35 -7.67 -19.07
C GLY A 48 11.07 -8.47 -19.30
N GLN A 49 9.97 -8.07 -18.65
CA GLN A 49 8.70 -8.80 -18.63
C GLN A 49 7.86 -8.52 -19.89
N GLU A 50 7.83 -7.28 -20.36
CA GLU A 50 7.13 -6.85 -21.58
C GLU A 50 7.60 -7.62 -22.83
N LYS A 51 8.90 -7.94 -22.92
CA LYS A 51 9.43 -8.77 -24.01
C LYS A 51 8.91 -10.20 -23.96
N ARG A 52 8.83 -10.79 -22.76
CA ARG A 52 8.38 -12.18 -22.59
C ARG A 52 6.88 -12.31 -22.87
N ASP A 53 6.09 -11.35 -22.38
CA ASP A 53 4.65 -11.30 -22.61
C ASP A 53 4.35 -11.06 -24.11
N PHE A 54 5.12 -10.20 -24.76
CA PHE A 54 5.04 -9.97 -26.21
C PHE A 54 5.45 -11.23 -27.02
N ASP A 55 6.52 -11.91 -26.62
CA ASP A 55 7.00 -13.14 -27.30
C ASP A 55 6.05 -14.34 -27.08
N GLU A 56 5.36 -14.44 -25.93
CA GLU A 56 4.33 -15.45 -25.66
C GLU A 56 3.04 -15.17 -26.42
N ALA A 57 2.55 -13.93 -26.39
CA ALA A 57 1.41 -13.50 -27.21
C ALA A 57 1.69 -13.68 -28.71
N ALA A 58 2.95 -13.52 -29.13
CA ALA A 58 3.34 -13.73 -30.52
C ALA A 58 3.36 -15.19 -30.98
N LYS A 59 3.42 -16.15 -30.04
CA LYS A 59 3.40 -17.60 -30.34
C LYS A 59 1.98 -18.18 -30.45
N GLN A 60 0.97 -17.46 -29.98
CA GLN A 60 -0.44 -17.87 -30.02
C GLN A 60 -1.25 -16.95 -30.94
N LYS A 61 -0.80 -16.77 -32.19
CA LYS A 61 -1.52 -15.95 -33.17
C LYS A 61 -2.34 -16.84 -34.10
N ASP A 62 -3.65 -16.74 -34.01
CA ASP A 62 -4.59 -17.26 -35.00
C ASP A 62 -5.23 -16.08 -35.77
N PHE A 63 -5.54 -16.31 -37.04
CA PHE A 63 -6.21 -15.32 -37.89
C PHE A 63 -7.70 -15.21 -37.54
N TRP A 64 -8.31 -16.31 -37.09
CA TRP A 64 -9.76 -16.43 -36.94
C TRP A 64 -10.31 -15.98 -35.58
N ASP A 65 -9.48 -15.85 -34.57
CA ASP A 65 -9.87 -15.41 -33.22
C ASP A 65 -9.60 -13.92 -32.93
N GLY A 66 -9.02 -13.20 -33.90
CA GLY A 66 -8.67 -11.79 -33.79
C GLY A 66 -7.35 -11.50 -33.07
N SER A 67 -6.64 -12.50 -32.55
CA SER A 67 -5.34 -12.34 -31.89
C SER A 67 -4.26 -11.80 -32.83
N LEU A 68 -4.29 -12.20 -34.12
CA LEU A 68 -3.39 -11.63 -35.13
C LEU A 68 -3.68 -10.14 -35.36
N ALA A 69 -4.95 -9.74 -35.45
CA ALA A 69 -5.35 -8.34 -35.63
C ALA A 69 -4.96 -7.49 -34.42
N GLN A 70 -5.20 -7.99 -33.20
CA GLN A 70 -4.80 -7.33 -31.96
C GLN A 70 -3.27 -7.22 -31.83
N SER A 71 -2.52 -8.20 -32.33
CA SER A 71 -1.06 -8.13 -32.36
C SER A 71 -0.53 -7.13 -33.39
N LEU A 72 -1.17 -7.03 -34.56
CA LEU A 72 -0.85 -6.02 -35.57
C LEU A 72 -1.20 -4.62 -35.05
N GLU A 73 -2.33 -4.47 -34.39
CA GLU A 73 -2.73 -3.22 -33.71
C GLU A 73 -1.72 -2.84 -32.62
N THR A 74 -1.28 -3.81 -31.81
CA THR A 74 -0.25 -3.60 -30.79
C THR A 74 1.10 -3.21 -31.43
N ASP A 75 1.50 -3.86 -32.52
CA ASP A 75 2.70 -3.51 -33.28
C ASP A 75 2.60 -2.10 -33.88
N PHE A 76 1.47 -1.73 -34.49
CA PHE A 76 1.22 -0.38 -34.97
C PHE A 76 1.19 0.65 -33.84
N ARG A 77 0.64 0.29 -32.67
CA ARG A 77 0.61 1.13 -31.46
C ARG A 77 2.02 1.39 -30.94
N LEU A 78 2.89 0.38 -30.92
CA LEU A 78 4.25 0.47 -30.39
C LEU A 78 5.25 1.08 -31.40
N GLN A 79 5.07 0.83 -32.70
CA GLN A 79 6.08 1.12 -33.71
C GLN A 79 5.75 2.35 -34.56
N GLY A 80 4.47 2.69 -34.78
CA GLY A 80 4.06 3.66 -35.80
C GLY A 80 4.71 5.05 -35.67
N ARG A 81 5.50 5.48 -36.66
CA ARG A 81 6.11 6.82 -36.75
C ARG A 81 5.07 7.91 -36.98
N VAL A 82 4.09 7.67 -37.84
CA VAL A 82 3.00 8.62 -38.11
C VAL A 82 2.13 8.76 -36.87
N ARG A 83 1.86 7.65 -36.17
CA ARG A 83 1.19 7.69 -34.87
C ARG A 83 2.02 8.43 -33.84
N ARG A 84 3.33 8.20 -33.70
CA ARG A 84 4.18 8.99 -32.77
C ARG A 84 4.21 10.48 -33.10
N LEU A 85 4.11 10.84 -34.38
CA LEU A 85 4.07 12.23 -34.81
C LEU A 85 2.69 12.86 -34.59
N LEU A 86 1.60 12.18 -34.93
CA LEU A 86 0.24 12.72 -34.93
C LEU A 86 -0.54 12.44 -33.63
N ALA A 87 -0.24 11.36 -32.92
CA ALA A 87 -0.96 10.98 -31.70
C ALA A 87 -0.88 12.08 -30.63
N PRO A 88 0.27 12.72 -30.35
CA PRO A 88 0.29 13.86 -29.43
C PRO A 88 -0.65 15.01 -29.83
N TYR A 89 -0.78 15.29 -31.13
CA TYR A 89 -1.67 16.34 -31.65
C TYR A 89 -3.14 15.91 -31.58
N TRP A 90 -3.42 14.66 -31.92
CA TRP A 90 -4.74 14.06 -31.76
C TRP A 90 -5.16 14.06 -30.30
N SER A 91 -4.27 13.66 -29.39
CA SER A 91 -4.48 13.70 -27.95
C SER A 91 -4.75 15.12 -27.46
N ALA A 92 -3.97 16.10 -27.90
CA ALA A 92 -4.20 17.50 -27.54
C ALA A 92 -5.55 18.03 -28.06
N LEU A 93 -5.98 17.59 -29.25
CA LEU A 93 -7.30 17.88 -29.79
C LEU A 93 -8.40 17.21 -28.97
N MET A 94 -8.28 15.92 -28.63
CA MET A 94 -9.24 15.20 -27.79
C MET A 94 -9.37 15.86 -26.41
N LEU A 95 -8.25 16.20 -25.78
CA LEU A 95 -8.23 16.94 -24.51
C LEU A 95 -8.96 18.29 -24.60
N ASN A 96 -8.79 19.03 -25.70
CA ASN A 96 -9.50 20.29 -25.94
C ASN A 96 -11.02 20.08 -26.12
N LEU A 97 -11.41 18.94 -26.67
CA LEU A 97 -12.82 18.55 -26.84
C LEU A 97 -13.43 17.95 -25.56
N GLY A 98 -12.64 17.76 -24.50
CA GLY A 98 -13.08 17.10 -23.27
C GLY A 98 -13.20 15.58 -23.39
N ASP A 99 -12.61 15.00 -24.44
CA ASP A 99 -12.61 13.56 -24.70
C ASP A 99 -11.30 12.90 -24.23
N THR A 100 -11.35 11.59 -23.98
CA THR A 100 -10.24 10.85 -23.40
C THR A 100 -9.23 10.45 -24.49
N PRO A 101 -7.98 10.96 -24.45
CA PRO A 101 -6.99 10.68 -25.49
C PRO A 101 -6.38 9.28 -25.42
N ASP A 102 -6.45 8.64 -24.24
CA ASP A 102 -5.86 7.33 -23.95
C ASP A 102 -6.72 6.56 -22.93
N ASP A 103 -6.82 5.24 -23.07
CA ASP A 103 -7.62 4.39 -22.18
C ASP A 103 -7.17 4.46 -20.71
N GLU A 104 -5.94 4.92 -20.43
CA GLU A 104 -5.41 5.08 -19.07
C GLU A 104 -5.84 6.37 -18.38
N LEU A 105 -6.36 7.36 -19.11
CA LEU A 105 -6.77 8.65 -18.57
C LEU A 105 -8.29 8.77 -18.44
N ILE A 106 -8.74 9.70 -17.61
CA ILE A 106 -10.10 10.22 -17.57
C ILE A 106 -9.99 11.74 -17.61
N VAL A 107 -10.66 12.37 -18.57
CA VAL A 107 -10.77 13.82 -18.67
C VAL A 107 -11.99 14.29 -17.91
N GLY A 108 -11.75 15.00 -16.83
CA GLY A 108 -12.76 15.60 -15.97
C GLY A 108 -13.17 17.00 -16.41
N LYS A 109 -14.02 17.60 -15.58
CA LYS A 109 -14.51 18.98 -15.75
C LYS A 109 -13.35 19.96 -15.73
N ASP A 110 -13.49 21.05 -16.47
CA ASP A 110 -12.47 22.08 -16.61
C ASP A 110 -11.10 21.49 -17.00
N GLY A 111 -11.07 20.46 -17.85
CA GLY A 111 -9.83 19.80 -18.32
C GLY A 111 -8.94 19.24 -17.21
N TRP A 112 -9.53 18.78 -16.11
CA TRP A 112 -8.81 18.01 -15.09
C TRP A 112 -8.45 16.62 -15.62
N LEU A 113 -7.26 16.13 -15.28
CA LEU A 113 -6.84 14.78 -15.67
C LEU A 113 -6.79 13.85 -14.47
N PHE A 114 -7.33 12.65 -14.64
CA PHE A 114 -7.28 11.58 -13.66
C PHE A 114 -6.72 10.31 -14.30
N LEU A 115 -6.04 9.48 -13.50
CA LEU A 115 -5.62 8.16 -13.95
C LEU A 115 -6.77 7.18 -13.73
N ARG A 116 -7.23 6.51 -14.80
CA ARG A 116 -8.37 5.59 -14.77
C ARG A 116 -8.19 4.51 -13.69
N ALA A 117 -6.99 3.94 -13.61
CA ALA A 117 -6.66 2.91 -12.61
C ALA A 117 -6.81 3.36 -11.13
N ARG A 118 -6.84 4.67 -10.87
CA ARG A 118 -7.03 5.24 -9.51
C ARG A 118 -8.48 5.71 -9.25
N VAL A 119 -9.31 5.74 -10.29
CA VAL A 119 -10.73 6.08 -10.23
C VAL A 119 -11.55 4.78 -10.20
N GLU A 120 -11.32 3.89 -11.17
CA GLU A 120 -12.04 2.63 -11.33
C GLU A 120 -11.37 1.51 -10.51
N LEU A 121 -11.64 1.51 -9.20
CA LEU A 121 -11.12 0.48 -8.31
C LEU A 121 -11.88 -0.85 -8.48
N ARG A 122 -11.17 -1.98 -8.40
CA ARG A 122 -11.78 -3.32 -8.47
C ARG A 122 -12.18 -3.78 -7.06
N PRO A 123 -13.48 -4.02 -6.75
CA PRO A 123 -13.95 -4.31 -5.38
C PRO A 123 -13.20 -5.43 -4.66
N ALA A 124 -12.95 -6.56 -5.34
CA ALA A 124 -12.26 -7.70 -4.73
C ALA A 124 -10.79 -7.41 -4.31
N ARG A 125 -10.16 -6.37 -4.89
CA ARG A 125 -8.81 -5.94 -4.51
C ARG A 125 -8.83 -4.89 -3.40
N MET A 126 -9.91 -4.13 -3.28
CA MET A 126 -10.06 -3.04 -2.32
C MET A 126 -9.98 -3.53 -0.88
N ASP A 127 -10.84 -4.48 -0.49
CA ASP A 127 -10.91 -4.94 0.90
C ASP A 127 -9.64 -5.69 1.31
N ARG A 128 -9.20 -6.65 0.49
CA ARG A 128 -7.99 -7.45 0.81
C ARG A 128 -6.73 -6.60 0.86
N GLY A 129 -6.62 -5.64 -0.07
CA GLY A 129 -5.49 -4.74 -0.18
C GLY A 129 -5.42 -3.76 1.00
N ARG A 130 -6.57 -3.18 1.39
CA ARG A 130 -6.72 -2.33 2.58
C ARG A 130 -6.23 -3.03 3.84
N GLU A 131 -6.79 -4.19 4.15
CA GLU A 131 -6.47 -4.91 5.39
C GLU A 131 -5.01 -5.36 5.42
N LEU A 132 -4.49 -5.83 4.28
CA LEU A 132 -3.09 -6.23 4.18
C LEU A 132 -2.15 -5.05 4.34
N LEU A 133 -2.40 -3.92 3.67
CA LEU A 133 -1.60 -2.71 3.81
C LEU A 133 -1.54 -2.28 5.27
N ALA A 134 -2.70 -2.21 5.94
CA ALA A 134 -2.78 -1.82 7.33
C ALA A 134 -2.04 -2.80 8.26
N ASN A 135 -2.12 -4.12 8.01
CA ASN A 135 -1.34 -5.13 8.73
C ASN A 135 0.18 -5.02 8.51
N LEU A 136 0.62 -4.70 7.29
CA LEU A 136 2.04 -4.49 6.99
C LEU A 136 2.59 -3.24 7.69
N TYR A 137 1.82 -2.16 7.74
CA TYR A 137 2.21 -0.96 8.49
C TYR A 137 2.19 -1.22 10.00
N SER A 138 1.25 -2.02 10.51
CA SER A 138 1.23 -2.42 11.92
C SER A 138 2.45 -3.29 12.27
N LEU A 139 2.88 -4.21 11.39
CA LEU A 139 4.13 -4.95 11.54
C LEU A 139 5.34 -4.00 11.62
N VAL A 140 5.42 -3.02 10.72
CA VAL A 140 6.52 -2.02 10.71
C VAL A 140 6.51 -1.21 12.00
N ARG A 141 5.34 -0.70 12.41
CA ARG A 141 5.15 0.00 13.68
C ARG A 141 5.61 -0.84 14.87
N ARG A 142 5.14 -2.08 14.98
CA ARG A 142 5.52 -3.02 16.05
C ARG A 142 7.03 -3.24 16.10
N SER A 143 7.65 -3.33 14.94
CA SER A 143 9.10 -3.46 14.81
C SER A 143 9.83 -2.22 15.34
N PHE A 144 9.33 -1.02 15.07
CA PHE A 144 9.85 0.25 15.59
C PHE A 144 9.62 0.47 17.08
N ALA A 145 8.42 0.15 17.58
CA ALA A 145 8.06 0.30 18.98
C ALA A 145 9.03 -0.46 19.90
N SER A 146 9.54 -1.60 19.46
CA SER A 146 10.53 -2.37 20.22
C SER A 146 11.90 -1.69 20.35
N GLU A 147 12.22 -0.69 19.52
CA GLU A 147 13.40 0.19 19.64
C GLU A 147 13.04 1.59 20.20
N ASN A 148 11.85 1.76 20.78
CA ASN A 148 11.32 3.06 21.22
C ASN A 148 11.26 4.12 20.11
N VAL A 149 11.03 3.67 18.87
CA VAL A 149 10.81 4.56 17.72
C VAL A 149 9.31 4.70 17.49
N GLU A 150 8.83 5.94 17.49
CA GLU A 150 7.44 6.28 17.18
C GLU A 150 7.24 6.27 15.66
N PHE A 151 6.18 5.60 15.21
CA PHE A 151 5.89 5.44 13.78
C PHE A 151 4.51 6.01 13.45
N LEU A 152 4.51 7.06 12.65
CA LEU A 152 3.33 7.81 12.22
C LEU A 152 3.03 7.54 10.75
N CYS A 153 1.74 7.46 10.43
CA CYS A 153 1.24 7.26 9.08
C CYS A 153 0.51 8.52 8.62
N VAL A 154 0.76 8.96 7.38
CA VAL A 154 0.08 10.10 6.75
C VAL A 154 -0.58 9.60 5.46
N PRO A 155 -1.82 9.08 5.53
CA PRO A 155 -2.53 8.60 4.35
C PRO A 155 -2.86 9.76 3.41
N ILE A 156 -2.37 9.71 2.18
CA ILE A 156 -2.71 10.69 1.14
C ILE A 156 -3.95 10.17 0.39
N PRO A 157 -5.08 10.91 0.42
CA PRO A 157 -6.28 10.52 -0.31
C PRO A 157 -6.06 10.49 -1.82
N ARG A 158 -6.93 9.80 -2.55
CA ARG A 158 -6.87 9.79 -4.01
C ARG A 158 -7.32 11.13 -4.56
N LYS A 159 -6.68 11.60 -5.63
CA LYS A 159 -7.14 12.78 -6.39
C LYS A 159 -8.62 12.64 -6.82
N ALA A 160 -9.03 11.43 -7.21
CA ALA A 160 -10.37 11.13 -7.66
C ALA A 160 -11.43 11.31 -6.56
N SER A 161 -11.14 10.88 -5.33
CA SER A 161 -12.06 11.00 -4.20
C SER A 161 -12.12 12.44 -3.69
N ILE A 162 -10.96 13.07 -3.46
CA ILE A 162 -10.90 14.40 -2.83
C ILE A 162 -11.21 15.55 -3.80
N CYS A 163 -11.08 15.34 -5.12
CA CYS A 163 -11.50 16.31 -6.14
C CYS A 163 -12.68 15.76 -6.96
N ALA A 164 -13.62 15.05 -6.32
CA ALA A 164 -14.77 14.44 -6.98
C ALA A 164 -15.63 15.45 -7.76
N GLU A 165 -15.65 16.72 -7.34
CA GLU A 165 -16.35 17.80 -8.07
C GLU A 165 -15.75 18.09 -9.46
N LYS A 166 -14.53 17.60 -9.73
CA LYS A 166 -13.84 17.71 -11.02
C LYS A 166 -13.94 16.45 -11.87
N LEU A 167 -14.53 15.37 -11.37
CA LEU A 167 -14.81 14.18 -12.18
C LEU A 167 -15.94 14.45 -13.20
N PRO A 168 -15.98 13.68 -14.30
CA PRO A 168 -17.15 13.64 -15.19
C PRO A 168 -18.43 13.26 -14.44
N ASP A 169 -19.57 13.72 -14.94
CA ASP A 169 -20.86 13.33 -14.37
C ASP A 169 -21.07 11.81 -14.47
N GLY A 170 -21.59 11.21 -13.38
CA GLY A 170 -21.82 9.76 -13.30
C GLY A 170 -20.61 8.92 -12.87
N ILE A 171 -19.45 9.52 -12.67
CA ILE A 171 -18.26 8.86 -12.10
C ILE A 171 -18.13 9.23 -10.63
N ASP A 172 -18.11 8.23 -9.75
CA ASP A 172 -17.87 8.42 -8.32
C ASP A 172 -16.37 8.22 -7.99
N GLY A 173 -15.82 9.12 -7.19
CA GLY A 173 -14.45 9.02 -6.68
C GLY A 173 -14.31 8.03 -5.52
N ASP A 174 -15.42 7.60 -4.93
CA ASP A 174 -15.52 6.67 -3.79
C ASP A 174 -14.69 7.14 -2.58
N MET A 175 -15.12 8.24 -1.95
CA MET A 175 -14.51 8.73 -0.71
C MET A 175 -14.63 7.73 0.45
N ALA A 176 -15.66 6.88 0.43
CA ALA A 176 -15.88 5.88 1.47
C ALA A 176 -14.73 4.86 1.53
N TYR A 177 -14.18 4.46 0.37
CA TYR A 177 -12.99 3.62 0.34
C TYR A 177 -11.78 4.28 1.01
N ASP A 178 -11.51 5.54 0.73
CA ASP A 178 -10.36 6.25 1.29
C ASP A 178 -10.47 6.37 2.82
N ARG A 179 -11.66 6.73 3.31
CA ARG A 179 -11.94 6.74 4.76
C ARG A 179 -11.76 5.35 5.36
N SER A 180 -12.22 4.29 4.69
CA SER A 180 -12.04 2.91 5.19
C SER A 180 -10.55 2.54 5.33
N VAL A 181 -9.66 3.04 4.46
CA VAL A 181 -8.22 2.78 4.56
C VAL A 181 -7.60 3.50 5.75
N VAL A 182 -8.01 4.75 6.02
CA VAL A 182 -7.62 5.49 7.23
C VAL A 182 -8.08 4.75 8.48
N GLU A 183 -9.37 4.39 8.56
CA GLU A 183 -9.96 3.63 9.66
C GLU A 183 -9.25 2.28 9.86
N ALA A 184 -8.81 1.62 8.79
CA ALA A 184 -8.07 0.37 8.88
C ALA A 184 -6.70 0.53 9.55
N PHE A 185 -6.01 1.67 9.37
CA PHE A 185 -4.78 1.98 10.08
C PHE A 185 -5.03 2.29 11.56
N GLU A 186 -6.00 3.16 11.85
CA GLU A 186 -6.39 3.54 13.21
C GLU A 186 -6.84 2.33 14.03
N ALA A 187 -7.60 1.42 13.43
CA ALA A 187 -8.05 0.18 14.05
C ALA A 187 -6.91 -0.76 14.47
N ARG A 188 -5.69 -0.54 13.99
CA ARG A 188 -4.46 -1.26 14.37
C ARG A 188 -3.59 -0.45 15.35
N GLY A 189 -4.12 0.66 15.85
CA GLY A 189 -3.42 1.59 16.74
C GLY A 189 -2.30 2.36 16.05
N ILE A 190 -2.28 2.43 14.72
CA ILE A 190 -1.28 3.22 14.02
C ILE A 190 -1.64 4.70 14.19
N HIS A 191 -0.70 5.50 14.70
CA HIS A 191 -0.89 6.95 14.78
C HIS A 191 -1.03 7.51 13.37
N THR A 192 -2.26 7.86 13.01
CA THR A 192 -2.63 8.23 11.66
C THR A 192 -3.00 9.70 11.63
N ILE A 193 -2.38 10.47 10.72
CA ILE A 193 -2.67 11.87 10.49
C ILE A 193 -3.72 11.95 9.39
N ASP A 194 -5.00 12.03 9.75
CA ASP A 194 -6.08 12.11 8.76
C ASP A 194 -6.08 13.48 8.07
N LEU A 195 -5.81 13.46 6.77
CA LEU A 195 -5.77 14.64 5.93
C LEU A 195 -7.12 14.95 5.27
N ILE A 196 -8.04 13.98 5.18
CA ILE A 196 -9.27 14.12 4.38
C ILE A 196 -10.09 15.34 4.81
N PRO A 197 -10.43 15.54 6.11
CA PRO A 197 -11.26 16.67 6.54
C PRO A 197 -10.63 18.02 6.24
N HIS A 198 -9.29 18.08 6.25
CA HIS A 198 -8.53 19.31 6.06
C HIS A 198 -8.38 19.66 4.59
N LEU A 199 -8.08 18.67 3.74
CA LEU A 199 -7.97 18.88 2.31
C LEU A 199 -9.33 19.20 1.67
N GLU A 200 -10.44 18.68 2.18
CA GLU A 200 -11.80 19.04 1.74
C GLU A 200 -12.08 20.55 1.87
N THR A 201 -11.41 21.27 2.79
CA THR A 201 -11.59 22.72 2.96
C THR A 201 -10.88 23.57 1.89
N LEU A 202 -9.87 23.01 1.23
CA LEU A 202 -9.14 23.69 0.17
C LEU A 202 -9.94 23.65 -1.14
N PRO A 203 -9.80 24.63 -2.06
CA PRO A 203 -10.34 24.48 -3.41
C PRO A 203 -9.62 23.36 -4.16
N ALA A 204 -10.26 22.73 -5.15
CA ALA A 204 -9.68 21.61 -5.91
C ALA A 204 -8.23 21.85 -6.38
N HIS A 205 -7.94 23.03 -6.94
CA HIS A 205 -6.60 23.41 -7.42
C HIS A 205 -5.57 23.63 -6.28
N GLY A 206 -6.02 23.82 -5.05
CA GLY A 206 -5.19 23.82 -3.85
C GLY A 206 -4.97 22.42 -3.27
N ARG A 207 -5.84 21.46 -3.60
CA ARG A 207 -5.70 20.04 -3.20
C ARG A 207 -4.71 19.31 -4.11
N TYR A 208 -4.96 19.35 -5.42
CA TYR A 208 -4.19 18.63 -6.43
C TYR A 208 -3.87 19.50 -7.64
N LEU A 209 -2.78 19.14 -8.31
CA LEU A 209 -2.42 19.71 -9.59
C LEU A 209 -3.36 19.20 -10.69
N ARG A 210 -3.85 20.11 -11.54
CA ARG A 210 -4.87 19.80 -12.54
C ARG A 210 -4.45 18.70 -13.53
N HIS A 211 -3.23 18.77 -14.05
CA HIS A 211 -2.69 17.84 -15.06
C HIS A 211 -1.63 16.86 -14.52
N ASP A 212 -1.61 16.64 -13.21
CA ASP A 212 -0.66 15.76 -12.54
C ASP A 212 -1.38 14.87 -11.51
N THR A 213 -0.74 13.79 -11.07
CA THR A 213 -1.23 12.92 -10.01
C THR A 213 -0.93 13.44 -8.60
N HIS A 214 0.00 14.37 -8.44
CA HIS A 214 0.49 14.84 -7.16
C HIS A 214 -0.36 16.00 -6.60
N TRP A 215 -0.31 16.13 -5.28
CA TRP A 215 -0.93 17.23 -4.54
C TRP A 215 -0.32 18.59 -4.89
N ALA A 216 -1.09 19.66 -4.72
CA ALA A 216 -0.61 21.03 -4.92
C ALA A 216 0.11 21.56 -3.66
N LEU A 217 0.80 22.69 -3.78
CA LEU A 217 1.52 23.32 -2.66
C LEU A 217 0.61 23.59 -1.44
N PRO A 218 -0.62 24.13 -1.57
CA PRO A 218 -1.46 24.37 -0.40
C PRO A 218 -1.78 23.10 0.39
N ALA A 219 -2.02 21.97 -0.27
CA ALA A 219 -2.22 20.68 0.39
C ALA A 219 -0.97 20.19 1.15
N ARG A 220 0.23 20.43 0.61
CA ARG A 220 1.49 20.09 1.30
C ARG A 220 1.72 20.93 2.55
N LEU A 221 1.46 22.23 2.46
CA LEU A 221 1.51 23.13 3.62
C LEU A 221 0.50 22.71 4.69
N GLU A 222 -0.73 22.42 4.28
CA GLU A 222 -1.78 21.92 5.17
C GLU A 222 -1.36 20.58 5.81
N THR A 223 -0.76 19.67 5.05
CA THR A 223 -0.26 18.38 5.56
C THR A 223 0.78 18.59 6.66
N ALA A 224 1.74 19.49 6.47
CA ALA A 224 2.75 19.78 7.48
C ALA A 224 2.16 20.42 8.75
N GLU A 225 1.17 21.31 8.59
CA GLU A 225 0.43 21.86 9.72
C GLU A 225 -0.38 20.78 10.46
N GLN A 226 -0.97 19.82 9.75
CA GLN A 226 -1.66 18.69 10.37
C GLN A 226 -0.71 17.74 11.09
N ILE A 227 0.46 17.43 10.52
CA ILE A 227 1.50 16.66 11.21
C ILE A 227 1.89 17.38 12.51
N LYS A 228 2.17 18.68 12.45
CA LYS A 228 2.50 19.48 13.64
C LYS A 228 1.41 19.47 14.71
N ARG A 229 0.13 19.55 14.32
CA ARG A 229 -1.02 19.62 15.24
C ARG A 229 -1.36 18.27 15.85
N GLN A 230 -1.39 17.22 15.02
CA GLN A 230 -1.86 15.89 15.40
C GLN A 230 -0.73 14.99 15.95
N ALA A 231 0.53 15.40 15.82
CA ALA A 231 1.70 14.75 16.42
C ALA A 231 2.49 15.74 17.30
N PRO A 232 1.92 16.20 18.44
CA PRO A 232 2.56 17.18 19.31
C PRO A 232 3.87 16.70 19.96
N GLU A 233 4.11 15.39 19.99
CA GLU A 233 5.33 14.75 20.49
C GLU A 233 6.55 14.92 19.57
N LEU A 234 6.36 15.30 18.30
CA LEU A 234 7.48 15.58 17.41
C LEU A 234 8.32 16.75 17.94
N PRO A 235 9.66 16.74 17.74
CA PRO A 235 10.55 17.80 18.22
C PRO A 235 10.16 19.17 17.66
N ARG A 236 10.26 20.20 18.50
CA ARG A 236 9.90 21.59 18.17
C ARG A 236 10.98 22.57 18.61
N GLY A 237 11.39 23.45 17.71
CA GLY A 237 12.21 24.62 18.04
C GLY A 237 13.62 24.28 18.52
N GLU A 238 14.21 23.20 18.01
CA GLU A 238 15.56 22.76 18.41
C GLU A 238 16.68 23.51 17.68
N PHE A 239 16.36 24.24 16.60
CA PHE A 239 17.34 24.95 15.79
C PHE A 239 17.34 26.46 16.08
N ALA A 240 18.44 26.97 16.67
CA ALA A 240 18.54 28.34 17.17
C ALA A 240 18.43 29.44 16.09
N GLU A 241 18.83 29.16 14.84
CA GLU A 241 18.74 30.11 13.72
C GLU A 241 17.36 30.11 13.05
N GLY A 242 16.51 29.11 13.37
CA GLY A 242 15.22 28.89 12.74
C GLY A 242 15.32 28.27 11.34
N PHE A 243 14.27 27.55 10.94
CA PHE A 243 14.10 27.06 9.57
C PHE A 243 13.06 27.90 8.85
N SER A 244 13.33 28.23 7.59
CA SER A 244 12.32 28.78 6.69
C SER A 244 12.55 28.24 5.27
N HIS A 245 11.58 28.41 4.38
CA HIS A 245 11.77 28.14 2.96
C HIS A 245 11.72 29.42 2.14
N THR A 246 12.45 29.40 1.03
CA THR A 246 12.36 30.42 -0.02
C THR A 246 11.87 29.80 -1.31
N TYR A 247 11.18 30.60 -2.11
CA TYR A 247 10.74 30.19 -3.44
C TYR A 247 11.90 30.26 -4.44
N GLY A 248 12.19 29.13 -5.06
CA GLY A 248 13.13 28.97 -6.16
C GLY A 248 12.45 29.12 -7.52
N ALA A 249 12.92 28.35 -8.50
CA ALA A 249 12.40 28.41 -9.86
C ALA A 249 11.00 27.80 -9.98
N ASP A 250 10.24 28.26 -10.97
CA ASP A 250 8.99 27.64 -11.37
C ASP A 250 9.28 26.24 -11.94
N HIS A 251 8.60 25.24 -11.38
CA HIS A 251 8.54 23.86 -11.78
C HIS A 251 7.17 23.58 -12.40
N PHE A 252 7.10 22.84 -13.50
CA PHE A 252 5.84 22.57 -14.20
C PHE A 252 5.52 21.07 -14.14
N PRO A 253 5.01 20.57 -13.01
CA PRO A 253 4.62 19.17 -12.87
C PRO A 253 3.40 18.89 -13.77
N SER A 254 3.54 17.88 -14.64
CA SER A 254 2.52 17.53 -15.63
C SER A 254 2.51 16.04 -15.96
N GLY A 255 2.71 15.19 -14.95
CA GLY A 255 2.91 13.76 -15.12
C GLY A 255 1.83 13.08 -15.96
N LEU A 256 0.59 13.57 -15.95
CA LEU A 256 -0.50 12.98 -16.75
C LEU A 256 -0.51 13.44 -18.21
N LEU A 257 0.07 14.59 -18.56
CA LEU A 257 0.20 15.01 -19.97
C LEU A 257 1.13 14.08 -20.75
N ALA A 258 2.11 13.47 -20.06
CA ALA A 258 2.99 12.48 -20.67
C ALA A 258 2.24 11.24 -21.18
N PHE A 259 1.17 10.81 -20.48
CA PHE A 259 0.29 9.72 -20.93
C PHE A 259 -0.48 10.10 -22.19
N ALA A 260 -0.78 11.39 -22.38
CA ALA A 260 -1.35 11.92 -23.62
C ALA A 260 -0.30 12.17 -24.72
N GLY A 261 0.99 11.88 -24.46
CA GLY A 261 2.10 12.16 -25.38
C GLY A 261 2.46 13.65 -25.50
N ILE A 262 1.97 14.50 -24.60
CA ILE A 262 2.18 15.95 -24.61
C ILE A 262 3.35 16.29 -23.68
N ASP A 263 4.45 16.76 -24.26
CA ASP A 263 5.64 17.25 -23.52
C ASP A 263 5.83 18.76 -23.69
N LEU A 264 6.84 19.34 -23.03
CA LEU A 264 7.17 20.77 -23.12
C LEU A 264 7.57 21.24 -24.54
N ARG A 265 7.95 20.31 -25.43
CA ARG A 265 8.31 20.58 -26.82
C ARG A 265 7.09 20.56 -27.74
N HIS A 266 5.95 20.06 -27.26
CA HIS A 266 4.71 19.98 -28.02
C HIS A 266 4.10 21.38 -28.28
N PRO A 267 3.49 21.64 -29.44
CA PRO A 267 2.83 22.94 -29.72
C PRO A 267 1.69 23.27 -28.75
N ALA A 268 1.04 22.25 -28.19
CA ALA A 268 0.07 22.39 -27.11
C ALA A 268 0.71 22.61 -25.71
N LYS A 269 1.94 23.12 -25.64
CA LYS A 269 2.61 23.47 -24.38
C LYS A 269 1.84 24.46 -23.50
N GLU A 270 0.81 25.10 -24.03
CA GLU A 270 -0.12 25.95 -23.30
C GLU A 270 -0.79 25.20 -22.14
N TYR A 271 -0.96 23.87 -22.23
CA TYR A 271 -1.41 23.04 -21.10
C TYR A 271 -0.48 23.08 -19.87
N PHE A 272 0.78 23.49 -20.05
CA PHE A 272 1.73 23.70 -18.94
C PHE A 272 1.65 25.11 -18.35
N GLN A 273 1.02 26.08 -19.01
CA GLN A 273 1.05 27.49 -18.62
C GLN A 273 0.15 27.83 -17.41
N GLY A 274 -0.60 26.85 -16.86
CA GLY A 274 -1.70 27.10 -15.94
C GLY A 274 -1.40 27.05 -14.43
N ALA A 275 -0.27 26.47 -13.98
CA ALA A 275 0.06 26.41 -12.55
C ALA A 275 1.52 25.94 -12.35
N PRO A 276 2.53 26.85 -12.38
CA PRO A 276 3.85 26.49 -11.90
C PRO A 276 3.76 26.11 -10.41
N ASP A 277 4.28 24.94 -10.08
CA ASP A 277 4.69 24.63 -8.72
C ASP A 277 6.03 25.34 -8.46
N ARG A 278 6.28 25.83 -7.25
CA ARG A 278 7.54 26.55 -6.98
C ARG A 278 8.47 25.68 -6.18
N GLU A 279 9.72 25.61 -6.62
CA GLU A 279 10.78 24.98 -5.85
C GLU A 279 10.87 25.64 -4.47
N LEU A 280 10.98 24.83 -3.41
CA LEU A 280 11.22 25.33 -2.06
C LEU A 280 12.62 24.94 -1.63
N LYS A 281 13.40 25.94 -1.21
CA LYS A 281 14.76 25.75 -0.69
C LYS A 281 14.79 26.08 0.79
N LEU A 282 15.35 25.16 1.57
CA LEU A 282 15.52 25.35 2.99
C LEU A 282 16.55 26.45 3.27
N VAL A 283 16.24 27.30 4.25
CA VAL A 283 17.08 28.34 4.82
C VAL A 283 17.38 27.97 6.27
N PRO A 284 18.65 28.07 6.73
CA PRO A 284 19.81 28.61 6.01
C PRO A 284 20.29 27.73 4.85
N ALA A 285 20.89 28.35 3.82
CA ALA A 285 21.45 27.61 2.69
C ALA A 285 22.54 26.63 3.16
N GLY A 286 22.57 25.43 2.61
CA GLY A 286 23.44 24.35 3.09
C GLY A 286 22.85 23.52 4.23
N ALA A 287 21.66 23.86 4.75
CA ALA A 287 21.04 23.12 5.84
C ALA A 287 20.69 21.69 5.45
N GLU A 288 20.20 21.46 4.23
CA GLU A 288 19.83 20.11 3.78
C GLU A 288 21.04 19.17 3.76
N GLU A 289 22.18 19.63 3.23
CA GLU A 289 23.42 18.86 3.20
C GLU A 289 23.94 18.56 4.61
N LYS A 290 23.82 19.53 5.53
CA LYS A 290 24.22 19.34 6.93
C LYS A 290 23.30 18.38 7.69
N ILE A 291 22.01 18.38 7.40
CA ILE A 291 21.05 17.42 7.96
C ILE A 291 21.36 16.02 7.44
N ASP A 292 21.60 15.87 6.13
CA ASP A 292 21.92 14.58 5.51
C ASP A 292 23.30 14.03 5.96
N ALA A 293 24.25 14.91 6.26
CA ALA A 293 25.54 14.55 6.85
C ALA A 293 25.48 14.32 8.37
N HIS A 294 24.30 14.48 8.99
CA HIS A 294 24.08 14.43 10.45
C HIS A 294 24.93 15.44 11.25
N GLU A 295 25.35 16.54 10.63
CA GLU A 295 25.99 17.68 11.33
C GLU A 295 24.97 18.50 12.12
N ILE A 296 23.74 18.59 11.60
CA ILE A 296 22.57 19.04 12.36
C ILE A 296 21.83 17.78 12.81
N PRO A 297 21.72 17.52 14.12
CA PRO A 297 21.03 16.33 14.61
C PRO A 297 19.54 16.40 14.23
N SER A 298 19.00 15.24 13.87
CA SER A 298 17.60 15.09 13.50
C SER A 298 17.03 13.85 14.15
N ASP A 299 15.94 14.03 14.89
CA ASP A 299 15.16 12.95 15.49
C ASP A 299 14.08 12.41 14.55
N VAL A 300 13.77 13.16 13.48
CA VAL A 300 12.68 12.85 12.55
C VAL A 300 13.23 12.32 11.24
N LEU A 301 12.72 11.16 10.82
CA LEU A 301 12.84 10.62 9.48
C LEU A 301 11.48 10.73 8.78
N TYR A 302 11.42 11.50 7.70
CA TYR A 302 10.26 11.54 6.82
C TYR A 302 10.49 10.61 5.63
N VAL A 303 9.55 9.70 5.36
CA VAL A 303 9.62 8.76 4.24
C VAL A 303 8.34 8.81 3.43
N GLY A 304 8.49 8.62 2.12
CA GLY A 304 7.39 8.79 1.20
C GLY A 304 7.70 8.30 -0.20
N SER A 305 6.85 8.73 -1.12
CA SER A 305 6.85 8.35 -2.52
C SER A 305 7.24 9.55 -3.40
N SER A 306 6.84 9.53 -4.67
CA SER A 306 6.91 10.70 -5.55
C SER A 306 6.03 11.86 -5.09
N PHE A 307 5.11 11.69 -4.14
CA PHE A 307 4.39 12.81 -3.51
C PHE A 307 5.30 13.66 -2.61
N SER A 308 6.39 13.07 -2.12
CA SER A 308 7.35 13.74 -1.26
C SER A 308 8.65 14.05 -2.00
N ALA A 309 9.21 13.05 -2.68
CA ALA A 309 10.42 13.19 -3.47
C ALA A 309 10.18 14.12 -4.66
N GLY A 310 10.87 15.27 -4.68
CA GLY A 310 10.71 16.30 -5.73
C GLY A 310 9.60 17.32 -5.45
N PHE A 311 8.93 17.24 -4.29
CA PHE A 311 7.91 18.19 -3.85
C PHE A 311 8.29 18.89 -2.54
N TRP A 312 9.58 18.89 -2.19
CA TRP A 312 10.18 19.69 -1.12
C TRP A 312 9.50 19.57 0.24
N MET A 313 8.90 18.41 0.54
CA MET A 313 8.24 18.16 1.83
C MET A 313 9.20 18.35 3.02
N ARG A 314 10.48 18.04 2.84
CA ARG A 314 11.53 18.30 3.83
C ARG A 314 11.57 19.76 4.26
N ALA A 315 11.63 20.69 3.31
CA ALA A 315 11.72 22.11 3.59
C ALA A 315 10.47 22.61 4.32
N ILE A 316 9.29 22.17 3.87
CA ILE A 316 8.01 22.50 4.49
C ILE A 316 7.94 21.98 5.93
N LEU A 317 8.33 20.73 6.18
CA LEU A 317 8.31 20.12 7.51
C LEU A 317 9.34 20.74 8.45
N CYS A 318 10.55 21.03 7.96
CA CYS A 318 11.57 21.70 8.76
C CYS A 318 11.06 23.07 9.25
N GLU A 319 10.40 23.84 8.39
CA GLU A 319 9.78 25.11 8.79
C GLU A 319 8.59 24.91 9.73
N ALA A 320 7.67 23.98 9.43
CA ALA A 320 6.47 23.79 10.24
C ALA A 320 6.81 23.36 11.68
N LEU A 321 7.77 22.43 11.81
CA LEU A 321 8.23 21.88 13.08
C LEU A 321 9.32 22.73 13.75
N GLN A 322 10.00 23.61 12.99
CA GLN A 322 11.23 24.29 13.43
C GLN A 322 12.26 23.27 13.97
N SER A 323 12.40 22.14 13.27
CA SER A 323 13.28 21.02 13.62
C SER A 323 13.88 20.45 12.36
N ALA A 324 15.09 19.88 12.46
CA ALA A 324 15.68 19.15 11.36
C ALA A 324 14.83 17.90 11.04
N VAL A 325 14.68 17.62 9.74
CA VAL A 325 13.98 16.45 9.22
C VAL A 325 14.83 15.82 8.14
N VAL A 326 15.22 14.57 8.34
CA VAL A 326 15.87 13.76 7.30
C VAL A 326 14.79 13.25 6.35
N ASP A 327 15.01 13.38 5.05
CA ASP A 327 14.08 12.89 4.02
C ASP A 327 14.64 11.64 3.35
N GLY A 328 13.95 10.52 3.58
CA GLY A 328 14.23 9.23 2.97
C GLY A 328 13.26 8.88 1.83
N SER A 329 12.55 9.86 1.27
CA SER A 329 11.57 9.65 0.20
C SER A 329 12.25 9.37 -1.15
N GLU A 330 11.68 8.47 -1.96
CA GLU A 330 12.21 8.12 -3.29
C GLU A 330 11.17 8.28 -4.40
N PHE A 331 11.61 8.90 -5.50
CA PHE A 331 10.74 9.13 -6.66
C PHE A 331 10.38 7.80 -7.34
N GLY A 332 9.09 7.60 -7.61
CA GLY A 332 8.58 6.40 -8.28
C GLY A 332 8.60 5.12 -7.44
N GLN A 333 8.92 5.21 -6.14
CA GLN A 333 8.93 4.07 -5.23
C GLN A 333 7.78 4.13 -4.22
N GLN A 334 7.52 2.98 -3.59
CA GLN A 334 6.54 2.84 -2.53
C GLN A 334 7.18 3.30 -1.19
N PRO A 335 6.45 3.96 -0.27
CA PRO A 335 7.01 4.52 0.96
C PRO A 335 7.75 3.50 1.84
N LEU A 336 7.20 2.30 2.04
CA LEU A 336 7.89 1.25 2.79
C LEU A 336 9.18 0.79 2.11
N TYR A 337 9.25 0.84 0.77
CA TYR A 337 10.49 0.55 0.06
C TYR A 337 11.53 1.63 0.32
N SER A 338 11.15 2.90 0.20
CA SER A 338 12.03 4.05 0.50
C SER A 338 12.58 3.95 1.93
N LEU A 339 11.70 3.66 2.90
CA LEU A 339 12.07 3.44 4.29
C LEU A 339 13.04 2.26 4.47
N HIS A 340 12.71 1.10 3.91
CA HIS A 340 13.57 -0.09 4.01
C HIS A 340 14.97 0.16 3.42
N LYS A 341 15.04 0.85 2.27
CA LYS A 341 16.30 1.21 1.63
C LYS A 341 17.12 2.16 2.51
N ARG A 342 16.49 3.20 3.08
CA ARG A 342 17.14 4.15 4.00
C ARG A 342 17.67 3.45 5.27
N LEU A 343 16.87 2.60 5.90
CA LEU A 343 17.32 1.83 7.06
C LEU A 343 18.46 0.88 6.72
N THR A 344 18.43 0.26 5.53
CA THR A 344 19.52 -0.64 5.10
C THR A 344 20.85 0.11 4.95
N SER A 345 20.84 1.36 4.48
CA SER A 345 22.07 2.14 4.30
C SER A 345 22.61 2.72 5.61
N GLU A 346 21.75 3.13 6.54
CA GLU A 346 22.16 4.04 7.63
C GLU A 346 21.88 3.56 9.05
N ARG A 347 21.12 2.48 9.25
CA ARG A 347 20.72 2.05 10.61
C ARG A 347 21.90 1.71 11.54
N ARG A 348 23.10 1.52 11.00
CA ARG A 348 24.32 1.33 11.80
C ARG A 348 24.89 2.62 12.39
N THR A 349 24.59 3.76 11.79
CA THR A 349 25.17 5.07 12.14
C THR A 349 24.17 6.01 12.78
N TRP A 350 22.87 5.81 12.53
CA TRP A 350 21.81 6.66 13.05
C TRP A 350 20.49 5.87 13.17
N THR A 351 19.71 6.17 14.21
CA THR A 351 18.35 5.64 14.40
C THR A 351 17.43 6.82 14.72
N PRO A 352 16.40 7.08 13.91
CA PRO A 352 15.45 8.16 14.20
C PRO A 352 14.62 7.82 15.43
N ARG A 353 14.19 8.84 16.16
CA ARG A 353 13.20 8.70 17.24
C ARG A 353 11.77 8.67 16.71
N TYR A 354 11.53 9.36 15.59
CA TYR A 354 10.24 9.44 14.92
C TYR A 354 10.38 9.12 13.44
N VAL A 355 9.50 8.26 12.95
CA VAL A 355 9.36 7.98 11.51
C VAL A 355 7.98 8.44 11.08
N VAL A 356 7.93 9.41 10.17
CA VAL A 356 6.68 9.90 9.56
C VAL A 356 6.61 9.34 8.15
N SER A 357 5.67 8.43 7.90
CA SER A 357 5.50 7.77 6.61
C SER A 357 4.28 8.29 5.88
N GLU A 358 4.51 8.96 4.75
CA GLU A 358 3.50 9.29 3.74
C GLU A 358 2.99 8.02 3.06
N VAL A 359 1.67 7.86 2.89
CA VAL A 359 1.06 6.65 2.30
C VAL A 359 -0.05 6.99 1.32
N PRO A 360 0.22 7.02 0.00
CA PRO A 360 -0.83 7.18 -0.99
C PRO A 360 -1.84 6.02 -0.96
N ILE A 361 -3.11 6.34 -0.69
CA ILE A 361 -4.17 5.33 -0.48
C ILE A 361 -4.35 4.41 -1.70
N TYR A 362 -4.09 4.88 -2.91
CA TYR A 362 -4.19 4.03 -4.11
C TYR A 362 -3.27 2.81 -4.05
N GLN A 363 -2.21 2.82 -3.24
CA GLN A 363 -1.32 1.66 -3.09
C GLN A 363 -2.00 0.48 -2.43
N ALA A 364 -3.05 0.72 -1.63
CA ALA A 364 -3.81 -0.35 -0.99
C ALA A 364 -4.32 -1.37 -2.01
N VAL A 365 -4.81 -0.95 -3.17
CA VAL A 365 -5.32 -1.88 -4.20
C VAL A 365 -4.23 -2.64 -4.95
N ASP A 366 -2.99 -2.17 -4.89
CA ASP A 366 -1.82 -2.79 -5.52
C ASP A 366 -1.13 -3.81 -4.58
N VAL A 367 -1.38 -3.70 -3.27
CA VAL A 367 -0.86 -4.66 -2.30
C VAL A 367 -1.64 -5.97 -2.42
N THR A 368 -0.92 -7.02 -2.77
CA THR A 368 -1.46 -8.38 -2.91
C THR A 368 -0.67 -9.36 -2.05
N ARG A 369 -1.19 -10.59 -1.93
CA ARG A 369 -0.50 -11.70 -1.25
C ARG A 369 0.85 -12.04 -1.88
N LEU A 370 1.01 -11.82 -3.19
CA LEU A 370 2.29 -12.06 -3.87
C LEU A 370 3.35 -11.11 -3.31
N THR A 371 4.63 -11.45 -3.47
CA THR A 371 5.72 -10.59 -3.00
C THR A 371 5.72 -9.26 -3.76
N THR A 372 4.97 -8.27 -3.27
CA THR A 372 5.04 -6.88 -3.75
C THR A 372 6.27 -6.20 -3.15
N PRO A 373 6.77 -5.10 -3.75
CA PRO A 373 7.81 -4.28 -3.14
C PRO A 373 7.45 -3.85 -1.71
N THR A 374 6.19 -3.50 -1.47
CA THR A 374 5.65 -3.12 -0.15
C THR A 374 5.76 -4.25 0.86
N THR A 375 5.25 -5.45 0.52
CA THR A 375 5.32 -6.63 1.40
C THR A 375 6.77 -7.01 1.71
N ARG A 376 7.64 -7.04 0.69
CA ARG A 376 9.07 -7.37 0.87
C ARG A 376 9.76 -6.36 1.79
N SER A 377 9.41 -5.08 1.64
CA SER A 377 10.05 -4.02 2.42
C SER A 377 9.58 -4.02 3.86
N ALA A 378 8.28 -4.25 4.13
CA ALA A 378 7.76 -4.41 5.48
C ALA A 378 8.46 -5.57 6.23
N LEU A 379 8.59 -6.73 5.56
CA LEU A 379 9.32 -7.88 6.12
C LEU A 379 10.81 -7.58 6.30
N GLY A 380 11.44 -6.91 5.33
CA GLY A 380 12.83 -6.49 5.41
C GLY A 380 13.09 -5.57 6.60
N ILE A 381 12.20 -4.59 6.82
CA ILE A 381 12.24 -3.71 8.00
C ILE A 381 12.12 -4.55 9.28
N ALA A 382 11.12 -5.44 9.40
CA ALA A 382 10.99 -6.29 10.58
C ALA A 382 12.27 -7.11 10.86
N MET A 383 12.88 -7.68 9.81
CA MET A 383 14.14 -8.41 9.93
C MET A 383 15.32 -7.52 10.34
N LEU A 384 15.42 -6.30 9.80
CA LEU A 384 16.44 -5.34 10.23
C LEU A 384 16.24 -4.99 11.70
N MET A 385 14.99 -4.82 12.14
CA MET A 385 14.59 -4.44 13.50
C MET A 385 14.68 -5.58 14.53
N ASN A 386 15.56 -6.57 14.29
CA ASN A 386 15.83 -7.67 15.19
C ASN A 386 14.59 -8.45 15.65
N TYR A 387 13.56 -8.57 14.79
CA TYR A 387 12.33 -9.30 15.11
C TYR A 387 12.62 -10.72 15.66
N ALA A 388 13.61 -11.42 15.09
CA ALA A 388 13.98 -12.77 15.52
C ALA A 388 14.55 -12.85 16.95
N GLU A 389 15.12 -11.77 17.47
CA GLU A 389 15.68 -11.69 18.83
C GLU A 389 14.61 -11.28 19.85
N ARG A 390 13.44 -10.83 19.38
CA ARG A 390 12.35 -10.23 20.18
C ARG A 390 11.09 -11.08 20.15
N VAL A 391 11.27 -12.38 20.04
CA VAL A 391 10.18 -13.35 20.06
C VAL A 391 10.43 -14.40 21.12
N GLN A 392 9.34 -14.93 21.67
CA GLN A 392 9.34 -16.12 22.50
C GLN A 392 8.54 -17.23 21.86
N GLU A 393 8.90 -18.47 22.16
CA GLU A 393 8.19 -19.65 21.70
C GLU A 393 6.87 -19.82 22.45
N ILE A 394 5.81 -20.07 21.71
CA ILE A 394 4.52 -20.44 22.28
C ILE A 394 4.51 -21.97 22.42
N PRO A 395 4.20 -22.53 23.61
CA PRO A 395 4.19 -23.98 23.83
C PRO A 395 3.36 -24.75 22.79
N ASP A 396 3.92 -25.85 22.27
CA ASP A 396 3.32 -26.69 21.23
C ASP A 396 1.92 -27.20 21.59
N GLY A 397 1.61 -27.38 22.87
CA GLY A 397 0.31 -27.88 23.34
C GLY A 397 -0.89 -26.97 23.04
N TYR A 398 -0.66 -25.76 22.53
CA TYR A 398 -1.70 -24.79 22.18
C TYR A 398 -2.16 -24.83 20.72
N PHE A 399 -1.46 -25.57 19.87
CA PHE A 399 -1.78 -25.68 18.46
C PHE A 399 -1.82 -27.13 18.03
N ASP A 400 -2.66 -27.44 17.06
CA ASP A 400 -2.55 -28.73 16.38
C ASP A 400 -1.16 -28.87 15.77
N ALA A 401 -0.60 -30.07 15.90
CA ALA A 401 0.64 -30.42 15.24
C ALA A 401 0.49 -30.14 13.73
N PRO A 402 1.47 -29.49 13.09
CA PRO A 402 1.37 -29.18 11.67
C PRO A 402 1.21 -30.48 10.87
N LYS A 403 0.30 -30.48 9.90
CA LYS A 403 0.13 -31.65 9.03
C LYS A 403 1.38 -31.79 8.17
N THR A 404 2.07 -32.93 8.30
CA THR A 404 3.18 -33.31 7.43
C THR A 404 2.66 -34.18 6.30
N ARG A 405 3.08 -33.87 5.06
CA ARG A 405 2.78 -34.67 3.87
C ARG A 405 4.07 -35.28 3.33
N THR A 406 3.93 -36.29 2.47
CA THR A 406 5.06 -36.82 1.70
C THR A 406 5.78 -35.67 1.00
N PRO A 407 7.09 -35.45 1.27
CA PRO A 407 7.82 -34.33 0.70
C PRO A 407 7.80 -34.34 -0.83
N ALA A 408 7.33 -33.27 -1.44
CA ALA A 408 7.36 -33.08 -2.89
C ALA A 408 7.60 -31.61 -3.21
N VAL A 409 8.39 -31.34 -4.25
CA VAL A 409 8.66 -29.97 -4.71
C VAL A 409 7.34 -29.27 -5.06
N GLY A 410 7.12 -28.09 -4.50
CA GLY A 410 5.91 -27.29 -4.65
C GLY A 410 4.77 -27.64 -3.69
N SER A 411 4.83 -28.79 -3.00
CA SER A 411 3.80 -29.19 -2.05
C SER A 411 4.13 -28.73 -0.62
N PRO A 412 3.15 -28.24 0.16
CA PRO A 412 3.38 -27.90 1.57
C PRO A 412 3.95 -29.08 2.35
N LEU A 413 5.16 -28.91 2.89
CA LEU A 413 5.82 -29.86 3.79
C LEU A 413 5.30 -29.68 5.21
N VAL A 414 5.21 -28.41 5.64
CA VAL A 414 4.64 -28.00 6.92
C VAL A 414 3.41 -27.19 6.63
N GLN A 415 2.28 -27.59 7.21
CA GLN A 415 0.99 -26.95 6.99
C GLN A 415 0.28 -26.70 8.31
N HIS A 416 0.23 -25.43 8.74
CA HIS A 416 -0.79 -24.97 9.68
C HIS A 416 -2.07 -24.71 8.90
N MET A 417 -3.14 -25.41 9.27
CA MET A 417 -4.42 -25.30 8.57
C MET A 417 -5.08 -23.96 8.88
N GLN A 418 -6.00 -23.54 8.02
CA GLN A 418 -6.94 -22.49 8.36
C GLN A 418 -7.65 -22.86 9.68
N GLY A 419 -7.79 -21.91 10.59
CA GLY A 419 -8.36 -22.19 11.91
C GLY A 419 -7.38 -22.55 13.01
N THR A 420 -6.10 -22.74 12.70
CA THR A 420 -5.08 -23.07 13.71
C THR A 420 -4.42 -21.83 14.30
N LEU A 421 -4.10 -20.82 13.48
CA LEU A 421 -3.33 -19.65 13.92
C LEU A 421 -4.27 -18.44 14.06
N LEU A 422 -4.88 -18.27 15.24
CA LEU A 422 -5.79 -17.15 15.47
C LEU A 422 -4.99 -15.90 15.88
N SER A 423 -4.86 -14.94 14.96
CA SER A 423 -4.14 -13.70 15.25
C SER A 423 -4.76 -12.45 14.61
N SER A 424 -4.28 -11.27 14.99
CA SER A 424 -4.59 -10.00 14.30
C SER A 424 -3.91 -9.88 12.93
N GLY A 425 -2.96 -10.76 12.60
CA GLY A 425 -2.30 -10.79 11.29
C GLY A 425 -1.34 -9.63 11.03
N ASP A 426 -0.87 -8.96 12.08
CA ASP A 426 0.04 -7.81 12.04
C ASP A 426 1.46 -8.15 12.54
N GLY A 427 1.81 -9.44 12.52
CA GLY A 427 3.11 -9.92 12.99
C GLY A 427 3.24 -10.00 14.51
N VAL A 428 2.16 -9.95 15.28
CA VAL A 428 2.22 -10.36 16.69
C VAL A 428 2.58 -11.84 16.85
N LEU A 429 2.17 -12.66 15.87
CA LEU A 429 2.50 -14.08 15.73
C LEU A 429 3.53 -14.25 14.59
N GLY A 430 4.43 -15.20 14.75
CA GLY A 430 5.39 -15.58 13.71
C GLY A 430 5.66 -17.08 13.68
N LEU A 431 6.40 -17.51 12.67
CA LEU A 431 6.89 -18.86 12.51
C LEU A 431 8.42 -18.87 12.59
N GLY A 432 8.95 -19.49 13.64
CA GLY A 432 10.35 -19.85 13.75
C GLY A 432 10.66 -21.09 12.92
N LEU A 433 11.68 -21.02 12.08
CA LEU A 433 12.11 -22.03 11.13
C LEU A 433 13.58 -22.34 11.37
N VAL A 434 13.90 -23.59 11.69
CA VAL A 434 15.28 -24.07 11.81
C VAL A 434 15.51 -25.04 10.67
N PHE A 435 16.28 -24.60 9.67
CA PHE A 435 16.73 -25.41 8.55
C PHE A 435 18.05 -26.09 8.91
N ASP A 436 18.20 -27.36 8.56
CA ASP A 436 19.46 -28.09 8.67
C ASP A 436 19.64 -28.98 7.44
N GLY A 437 20.67 -28.69 6.64
CA GLY A 437 20.90 -29.39 5.38
C GLY A 437 22.32 -29.25 4.84
N GLU A 438 22.74 -30.26 4.07
CA GLU A 438 24.09 -30.30 3.49
C GLU A 438 24.26 -29.43 2.25
N SER A 439 23.16 -28.94 1.68
CA SER A 439 23.12 -28.18 0.43
C SER A 439 22.25 -26.93 0.59
N ARG A 440 22.41 -25.97 -0.34
CA ARG A 440 21.57 -24.78 -0.40
C ARG A 440 20.17 -25.19 -0.84
N SER A 441 19.16 -24.86 -0.04
CA SER A 441 17.75 -25.14 -0.33
C SER A 441 16.94 -23.86 -0.55
N ARG A 442 15.83 -23.99 -1.28
CA ARG A 442 14.90 -22.91 -1.61
C ARG A 442 13.51 -23.30 -1.14
N TRP A 443 12.84 -22.38 -0.46
CA TRP A 443 11.55 -22.65 0.15
C TRP A 443 10.57 -21.53 -0.17
N GLN A 444 9.28 -21.85 -0.21
CA GLN A 444 8.22 -20.87 -0.26
C GLN A 444 7.53 -20.85 1.10
N PHE A 445 7.58 -19.72 1.79
CA PHE A 445 6.75 -19.46 2.95
C PHE A 445 5.50 -18.71 2.50
N SER A 446 4.35 -19.13 2.99
CA SER A 446 3.06 -18.60 2.55
C SER A 446 2.07 -18.50 3.70
N THR A 447 1.52 -17.30 3.89
CA THR A 447 0.37 -16.97 4.73
C THR A 447 -0.79 -16.51 3.85
N SER A 448 -1.90 -16.07 4.46
CA SER A 448 -3.00 -15.44 3.69
C SER A 448 -2.59 -14.09 3.08
N GLY A 449 -1.66 -13.35 3.69
CA GLY A 449 -1.20 -12.03 3.23
C GLY A 449 0.20 -11.96 2.66
N THR A 450 0.96 -13.03 2.69
CA THR A 450 2.32 -13.00 2.16
C THR A 450 2.70 -14.33 1.54
N ALA A 451 3.39 -14.29 0.42
CA ALA A 451 4.12 -15.41 -0.14
C ALA A 451 5.53 -14.92 -0.45
N ILE A 452 6.56 -15.53 0.15
CA ILE A 452 7.96 -15.18 -0.06
C ILE A 452 8.81 -16.42 -0.32
N GLU A 453 9.84 -16.22 -1.11
CA GLU A 453 10.90 -17.21 -1.28
C GLU A 453 11.97 -17.01 -0.21
N LEU A 454 12.39 -18.12 0.39
CA LEU A 454 13.48 -18.21 1.35
C LEU A 454 14.60 -19.04 0.74
N ALA A 455 15.85 -18.65 1.00
CA ALA A 455 17.00 -19.48 0.72
C ALA A 455 17.68 -19.87 2.04
N ALA A 456 17.84 -21.18 2.26
CA ALA A 456 18.65 -21.69 3.35
C ALA A 456 20.03 -22.08 2.82
N ARG A 457 21.08 -21.60 3.49
CA ARG A 457 22.47 -21.97 3.16
C ARG A 457 22.78 -23.34 3.75
N LYS A 458 23.89 -23.95 3.32
CA LYS A 458 24.42 -25.17 3.93
C LYS A 458 24.63 -24.97 5.44
N GLY A 459 24.30 -25.99 6.22
CA GLY A 459 24.40 -26.01 7.67
C GLY A 459 23.08 -25.62 8.34
N GLN A 460 23.18 -25.31 9.63
CA GLN A 460 22.02 -24.88 10.40
C GLN A 460 21.73 -23.39 10.13
N LEU A 461 20.49 -23.09 9.77
CA LEU A 461 20.01 -21.72 9.59
C LEU A 461 18.70 -21.53 10.34
N GLU A 462 18.67 -20.55 11.22
CA GLU A 462 17.45 -20.12 11.87
C GLU A 462 16.86 -18.86 11.21
N ARG A 463 15.54 -18.85 11.05
CA ARG A 463 14.75 -17.71 10.56
C ARG A 463 13.48 -17.59 11.38
N VAL A 464 13.08 -16.36 11.65
CA VAL A 464 11.75 -16.08 12.21
C VAL A 464 11.03 -15.19 11.20
N LEU A 465 9.82 -15.58 10.83
CA LEU A 465 9.00 -14.87 9.86
C LEU A 465 7.69 -14.44 10.50
N PRO A 466 7.33 -13.14 10.49
CA PRO A 466 6.05 -12.69 11.00
C PRO A 466 4.91 -13.21 10.12
N ILE A 467 3.77 -13.50 10.74
CA ILE A 467 2.55 -13.88 10.04
C ILE A 467 1.74 -12.62 9.75
N CYS A 468 1.59 -12.32 8.46
CA CYS A 468 0.78 -11.22 7.95
C CYS A 468 -0.47 -11.75 7.24
N GLU A 469 -1.65 -11.21 7.54
CA GLU A 469 -2.94 -11.70 7.01
C GLU A 469 -3.72 -10.62 6.25
N THR A 470 -4.64 -11.03 5.37
CA THR A 470 -5.41 -10.10 4.48
C THR A 470 -6.84 -9.86 4.91
N THR A 471 -7.33 -10.53 5.95
CA THR A 471 -8.74 -10.46 6.31
C THR A 471 -8.89 -10.69 7.81
N PRO A 472 -9.49 -9.74 8.55
CA PRO A 472 -10.01 -10.01 9.88
C PRO A 472 -10.95 -11.21 9.80
N GLY A 473 -10.57 -12.33 10.44
CA GLY A 473 -11.39 -13.53 10.42
C GLY A 473 -11.21 -14.47 9.24
N ILE A 474 -10.04 -14.50 8.61
CA ILE A 474 -9.58 -15.77 8.05
C ILE A 474 -8.53 -16.27 9.02
N ALA A 475 -8.93 -17.19 9.90
CA ALA A 475 -8.01 -17.80 10.84
C ALA A 475 -6.76 -18.31 10.11
N GLY A 476 -5.62 -17.75 10.49
CA GLY A 476 -4.36 -17.83 9.79
C GLY A 476 -3.96 -19.23 9.39
N PHE A 477 -3.50 -19.36 8.15
CA PHE A 477 -2.72 -20.51 7.71
C PHE A 477 -1.29 -20.07 7.46
N ALA A 478 -0.33 -20.97 7.69
CA ALA A 478 1.07 -20.75 7.39
C ALA A 478 1.68 -22.04 6.85
N TRP A 479 2.14 -22.00 5.61
CA TRP A 479 2.66 -23.16 4.90
C TRP A 479 4.11 -22.93 4.48
N LEU A 480 4.89 -24.01 4.48
CA LEU A 480 6.25 -24.03 3.99
C LEU A 480 6.38 -25.12 2.93
N SER A 481 6.70 -24.74 1.69
CA SER A 481 6.86 -25.67 0.56
C SER A 481 8.31 -25.67 0.05
N PRO A 482 8.90 -26.84 -0.24
CA PRO A 482 10.21 -26.91 -0.88
C PRO A 482 10.08 -26.48 -2.35
N LEU A 483 10.98 -25.62 -2.84
CA LEU A 483 11.02 -25.14 -4.23
C LEU A 483 12.12 -25.82 -5.05
N SER A 484 12.93 -26.68 -4.44
CA SER A 484 14.02 -27.39 -5.13
C SER A 484 14.18 -28.81 -4.61
N LYS A 485 14.85 -29.68 -5.37
CA LYS A 485 15.12 -31.07 -4.95
C LYS A 485 16.04 -31.12 -3.72
N GLU A 486 16.99 -30.20 -3.63
CA GLU A 486 17.90 -30.03 -2.49
C GLU A 486 17.13 -29.76 -1.19
N SER A 487 15.99 -29.08 -1.31
CA SER A 487 15.11 -28.76 -0.18
C SER A 487 14.44 -30.00 0.40
N LEU A 488 14.26 -31.06 -0.39
CA LEU A 488 13.75 -32.35 0.11
C LEU A 488 14.77 -33.08 0.99
N GLY A 489 16.05 -32.77 0.86
CA GLY A 489 17.13 -33.29 1.71
C GLY A 489 17.49 -32.39 2.90
N THR A 490 16.76 -31.30 3.10
CA THR A 490 16.97 -30.37 4.21
C THR A 490 15.91 -30.64 5.30
N SER A 491 16.34 -30.92 6.52
CA SER A 491 15.46 -31.01 7.68
C SER A 491 14.95 -29.63 8.05
N VAL A 492 13.68 -29.52 8.41
CA VAL A 492 13.09 -28.27 8.90
C VAL A 492 12.30 -28.54 10.17
N LYS A 493 12.69 -27.87 11.26
CA LYS A 493 11.88 -27.76 12.47
C LYS A 493 11.14 -26.42 12.46
N THR A 494 9.87 -26.46 12.83
CA THR A 494 9.04 -25.26 12.94
C THR A 494 8.57 -25.06 14.37
N ARG A 495 8.47 -23.80 14.80
CA ARG A 495 7.90 -23.41 16.09
C ARG A 495 7.06 -22.15 15.92
N ILE A 496 5.96 -22.06 16.65
CA ILE A 496 5.14 -20.86 16.66
C ILE A 496 5.72 -19.91 17.71
N VAL A 497 5.90 -18.65 17.33
CA VAL A 497 6.51 -17.64 18.20
C VAL A 497 5.63 -16.41 18.27
N THR A 498 5.83 -15.60 19.31
CA THR A 498 5.14 -14.31 19.46
C THR A 498 6.10 -13.23 19.95
N THR A 499 5.81 -11.99 19.57
CA THR A 499 6.50 -10.80 20.07
C THR A 499 5.97 -10.31 21.43
N ALA A 500 4.86 -10.88 21.92
CA ALA A 500 4.28 -10.51 23.20
C ALA A 500 4.95 -11.27 24.36
N ASP A 501 5.30 -10.56 25.43
CA ASP A 501 5.84 -11.17 26.66
C ASP A 501 4.74 -11.80 27.50
N LEU A 502 4.26 -12.96 27.07
CA LEU A 502 3.24 -13.73 27.80
C LEU A 502 3.71 -14.19 29.19
N ALA A 503 5.02 -14.25 29.45
CA ALA A 503 5.55 -14.66 30.75
C ALA A 503 5.46 -13.52 31.77
N GLY A 504 5.80 -12.29 31.34
CA GLY A 504 5.64 -11.06 32.12
C GLY A 504 4.23 -10.46 32.07
N GLY A 505 3.35 -10.95 31.19
CA GLY A 505 2.00 -10.43 30.99
C GLY A 505 1.08 -10.55 32.21
N TRP A 506 0.13 -9.63 32.30
CA TRP A 506 -0.88 -9.62 33.35
C TRP A 506 -1.99 -10.61 33.04
N LYS A 507 -2.15 -11.60 33.92
CA LYS A 507 -3.12 -12.70 33.77
C LYS A 507 -4.44 -12.38 34.45
N PHE A 508 -5.53 -12.79 33.84
CA PHE A 508 -6.87 -12.62 34.38
C PHE A 508 -7.80 -13.76 33.96
N ARG A 509 -8.90 -13.90 34.69
CA ARG A 509 -9.96 -14.88 34.41
C ARG A 509 -11.28 -14.14 34.27
N GLY A 510 -12.16 -14.72 33.47
CA GLY A 510 -13.54 -14.27 33.30
C GLY A 510 -14.53 -15.28 33.84
N GLU A 511 -15.81 -14.96 33.69
CA GLU A 511 -16.94 -15.80 34.03
C GLU A 511 -17.51 -16.45 32.77
N THR A 512 -17.69 -17.77 32.78
CA THR A 512 -18.41 -18.47 31.72
C THR A 512 -19.91 -18.22 31.87
N ARG A 513 -20.54 -17.73 30.80
CA ARG A 513 -21.99 -17.50 30.71
C ARG A 513 -22.61 -18.47 29.70
N GLY A 514 -23.46 -19.37 30.18
CA GLY A 514 -24.05 -20.42 29.33
C GLY A 514 -22.98 -21.35 28.73
N ASP A 515 -23.30 -22.01 27.62
CA ASP A 515 -22.49 -23.12 27.14
C ASP A 515 -21.20 -22.69 26.41
N ARG A 516 -21.10 -21.45 25.90
CA ARG A 516 -19.98 -20.98 25.05
C ARG A 516 -19.72 -19.47 25.06
N ALA A 517 -20.20 -18.74 26.06
CA ALA A 517 -19.84 -17.33 26.22
C ALA A 517 -18.93 -17.16 27.44
N TRP A 518 -17.99 -16.23 27.35
CA TRP A 518 -17.07 -15.88 28.42
C TRP A 518 -16.94 -14.36 28.48
N GLU A 519 -16.95 -13.82 29.69
CA GLU A 519 -16.88 -12.38 29.93
C GLU A 519 -15.82 -12.08 30.99
N ALA A 520 -14.98 -11.08 30.72
CA ALA A 520 -14.01 -10.57 31.68
C ALA A 520 -14.00 -9.05 31.72
N THR A 521 -13.72 -8.48 32.89
CA THR A 521 -13.63 -7.02 33.09
C THR A 521 -12.23 -6.63 33.57
N PRO A 522 -11.22 -6.64 32.68
CA PRO A 522 -9.84 -6.47 33.09
C PRO A 522 -9.52 -5.09 33.70
N ARG A 523 -10.20 -4.03 33.24
CA ARG A 523 -9.98 -2.62 33.65
C ARG A 523 -8.49 -2.25 33.69
N ARG A 524 -7.82 -2.48 32.57
CA ARG A 524 -6.36 -2.37 32.45
C ARG A 524 -5.97 -1.28 31.47
N ALA A 525 -5.03 -0.42 31.86
CA ALA A 525 -4.41 0.53 30.94
C ALA A 525 -3.59 -0.22 29.88
N ILE A 526 -3.73 0.17 28.62
CA ILE A 526 -3.10 -0.50 27.48
C ILE A 526 -1.94 0.34 26.97
N ALA A 527 -0.75 -0.26 26.94
CA ALA A 527 0.47 0.34 26.41
C ALA A 527 0.60 0.11 24.90
N ALA A 528 1.61 0.75 24.29
CA ALA A 528 1.87 0.62 22.86
C ALA A 528 2.16 -0.83 22.46
N CYS A 529 1.46 -1.30 21.44
CA CYS A 529 1.57 -2.67 20.90
C CYS A 529 1.26 -3.81 21.90
N ASP A 530 0.60 -3.51 23.02
CA ASP A 530 0.05 -4.53 23.93
C ASP A 530 -0.84 -5.51 23.16
N SER A 531 -0.80 -6.76 23.59
CA SER A 531 -1.53 -7.87 22.97
C SER A 531 -2.41 -8.56 23.99
N LEU A 532 -3.62 -8.92 23.59
CA LEU A 532 -4.50 -9.82 24.32
C LEU A 532 -4.26 -11.24 23.81
N ALA A 533 -3.79 -12.11 24.70
CA ALA A 533 -3.75 -13.55 24.48
C ALA A 533 -4.88 -14.23 25.25
N LEU A 534 -5.64 -15.08 24.57
CA LEU A 534 -6.66 -15.94 25.18
C LEU A 534 -6.26 -17.40 24.99
N ARG A 535 -6.36 -18.18 26.07
CA ARG A 535 -6.05 -19.60 26.12
C ARG A 535 -7.24 -20.38 26.66
N TRP A 536 -7.47 -21.56 26.11
CA TRP A 536 -8.49 -22.51 26.56
C TRP A 536 -7.94 -23.93 26.73
N ASP A 537 -8.58 -24.69 27.62
CA ASP A 537 -8.15 -26.05 27.96
C ASP A 537 -8.48 -27.07 26.85
N GLU A 538 -9.51 -26.81 26.05
CA GLU A 538 -9.97 -27.70 24.98
C GLU A 538 -9.90 -27.00 23.62
N PHE A 539 -9.75 -27.77 22.54
CA PHE A 539 -9.87 -27.23 21.18
C PHE A 539 -11.28 -26.67 20.94
N VAL A 540 -11.33 -25.51 20.32
CA VAL A 540 -12.61 -24.87 20.01
C VAL A 540 -13.29 -25.59 18.86
N SER A 541 -14.62 -25.48 18.76
CA SER A 541 -15.38 -25.98 17.61
C SER A 541 -16.21 -24.86 17.01
N GLY A 542 -16.01 -24.56 15.72
CA GLY A 542 -16.76 -23.55 14.99
C GLY A 542 -16.13 -22.16 15.04
N SER A 543 -16.97 -21.13 15.08
CA SER A 543 -16.56 -19.73 15.01
C SER A 543 -16.27 -19.15 16.39
N ILE A 544 -15.26 -18.29 16.48
CA ILE A 544 -14.95 -17.48 17.66
C ILE A 544 -15.19 -16.00 17.33
N GLU A 545 -15.80 -15.26 18.25
CA GLU A 545 -15.81 -13.80 18.20
C GLU A 545 -15.28 -13.25 19.54
N VAL A 546 -14.28 -12.38 19.47
CA VAL A 546 -13.76 -11.61 20.60
C VAL A 546 -14.20 -10.17 20.41
N ARG A 547 -14.97 -9.64 21.36
CA ARG A 547 -15.36 -8.24 21.43
C ARG A 547 -14.68 -7.60 22.63
N ALA A 548 -13.89 -6.57 22.39
CA ALA A 548 -13.27 -5.76 23.43
C ALA A 548 -13.92 -4.37 23.44
N THR A 549 -14.17 -3.84 24.63
CA THR A 549 -14.71 -2.49 24.85
C THR A 549 -13.90 -1.76 25.90
N GLY A 550 -13.79 -0.44 25.74
CA GLY A 550 -12.98 0.40 26.60
C GLY A 550 -12.86 1.81 26.06
N THR A 551 -11.75 2.48 26.35
CA THR A 551 -11.44 3.82 25.86
C THR A 551 -10.11 3.86 25.12
N ASP A 552 -9.98 4.80 24.18
CA ASP A 552 -8.71 5.12 23.52
C ASP A 552 -7.87 6.14 24.33
N ARG A 553 -6.76 6.63 23.74
CA ARG A 553 -5.88 7.67 24.31
C ARG A 553 -6.61 8.98 24.62
N ALA A 554 -7.65 9.33 23.86
CA ALA A 554 -8.44 10.53 24.06
C ALA A 554 -9.56 10.34 25.11
N GLY A 555 -9.69 9.12 25.66
CA GLY A 555 -10.78 8.77 26.58
C GLY A 555 -12.11 8.54 25.86
N ILE A 556 -12.11 8.42 24.54
CA ILE A 556 -13.31 8.16 23.75
C ILE A 556 -13.61 6.65 23.83
N ALA A 557 -14.89 6.32 24.03
CA ALA A 557 -15.33 4.93 24.07
C ALA A 557 -15.13 4.27 22.69
N VAL A 558 -14.46 3.11 22.69
CA VAL A 558 -14.15 2.35 21.49
C VAL A 558 -14.51 0.87 21.67
N GLU A 559 -14.88 0.24 20.56
CA GLU A 559 -15.15 -1.20 20.49
C GLU A 559 -14.31 -1.81 19.37
N ARG A 560 -13.76 -3.00 19.63
CA ARG A 560 -13.08 -3.81 18.62
C ARG A 560 -13.62 -5.22 18.63
N VAL A 561 -13.96 -5.72 17.44
CA VAL A 561 -14.41 -7.10 17.24
C VAL A 561 -13.41 -7.83 16.35
N TRP A 562 -12.93 -8.98 16.83
CA TRP A 562 -12.18 -9.95 16.04
C TRP A 562 -13.06 -11.19 15.87
N SER A 563 -13.46 -11.45 14.63
CA SER A 563 -14.21 -12.66 14.28
C SER A 563 -13.26 -13.69 13.68
N PHE A 564 -13.47 -14.98 13.94
CA PHE A 564 -12.74 -16.12 13.40
C PHE A 564 -13.76 -17.22 13.06
N PRO A 565 -14.29 -17.27 11.82
CA PRO A 565 -15.41 -18.12 11.42
C PRO A 565 -15.09 -19.62 11.43
N ASP A 566 -13.81 -19.99 11.36
CA ASP A 566 -13.35 -21.36 11.53
C ASP A 566 -12.16 -21.34 12.49
N ALA A 567 -12.36 -21.77 13.73
CA ALA A 567 -11.37 -21.82 14.79
C ALA A 567 -11.25 -23.25 15.37
N SER A 568 -11.63 -24.25 14.58
CA SER A 568 -11.85 -25.63 15.03
C SER A 568 -10.59 -26.37 15.53
N HIS A 569 -9.42 -25.73 15.42
CA HIS A 569 -8.09 -26.32 15.62
C HIS A 569 -7.18 -25.45 16.50
N ALA A 570 -7.74 -24.48 17.22
CA ALA A 570 -6.98 -23.56 18.04
C ALA A 570 -7.22 -23.79 19.53
N ARG A 571 -6.15 -23.76 20.35
CA ARG A 571 -6.24 -23.61 21.81
C ARG A 571 -5.82 -22.23 22.32
N PHE A 572 -5.49 -21.36 21.38
CA PHE A 572 -4.84 -20.10 21.64
C PHE A 572 -5.20 -19.07 20.57
N LEU A 573 -5.36 -17.84 21.00
CA LEU A 573 -5.59 -16.66 20.17
C LEU A 573 -4.74 -15.53 20.71
N ILE A 574 -4.18 -14.72 19.81
CA ILE A 574 -3.47 -13.50 20.19
C ILE A 574 -3.76 -12.34 19.26
N VAL A 575 -4.26 -11.23 19.80
CA VAL A 575 -4.62 -10.04 19.01
C VAL A 575 -4.02 -8.78 19.61
N THR A 576 -3.57 -7.87 18.75
CA THR A 576 -3.07 -6.55 19.16
C THR A 576 -4.21 -5.66 19.65
N LEU A 577 -4.00 -4.97 20.78
CA LEU A 577 -4.97 -4.05 21.39
C LEU A 577 -4.81 -2.59 20.95
N GLY A 578 -4.31 -2.35 19.74
CA GLY A 578 -3.87 -1.03 19.28
C GLY A 578 -4.93 0.08 19.40
N LEU A 579 -6.21 -0.24 19.21
CA LEU A 579 -7.31 0.73 19.33
C LEU A 579 -7.48 1.28 20.77
N PHE A 580 -7.04 0.53 21.78
CA PHE A 580 -7.16 0.89 23.20
C PHE A 580 -5.91 1.57 23.76
N GLU A 581 -4.88 1.76 22.94
CA GLU A 581 -3.57 2.25 23.36
C GLU A 581 -3.64 3.64 24.01
N GLY A 582 -3.00 3.79 25.16
CA GLY A 582 -3.07 5.00 25.98
C GLY A 582 -4.38 5.16 26.74
N GLY A 583 -5.36 4.28 26.52
CA GLY A 583 -6.64 4.23 27.21
C GLY A 583 -6.77 3.02 28.13
N ILE A 584 -8.01 2.55 28.32
CA ILE A 584 -8.34 1.47 29.26
C ILE A 584 -9.16 0.40 28.55
N LEU A 585 -8.72 -0.85 28.62
CA LEU A 585 -9.54 -2.01 28.28
C LEU A 585 -10.45 -2.35 29.45
N GLU A 586 -11.75 -2.18 29.28
CA GLU A 586 -12.72 -2.32 30.36
C GLU A 586 -13.35 -3.70 30.40
N ARG A 587 -13.72 -4.24 29.23
CA ARG A 587 -14.47 -5.48 29.11
C ARG A 587 -14.09 -6.25 27.85
N ILE A 588 -14.10 -7.58 27.98
CA ILE A 588 -13.89 -8.53 26.90
C ILE A 588 -15.04 -9.54 26.95
N ASP A 589 -15.73 -9.70 25.83
CA ASP A 589 -16.72 -10.75 25.59
C ASP A 589 -16.17 -11.70 24.53
N LEU A 590 -16.20 -13.00 24.83
CA LEU A 590 -15.81 -14.07 23.92
C LEU A 590 -17.03 -14.95 23.67
N THR A 591 -17.35 -15.20 22.40
CA THR A 591 -18.39 -16.16 22.00
C THR A 591 -17.79 -17.29 21.18
N GLY A 592 -18.35 -18.49 21.33
CA GLY A 592 -17.94 -19.69 20.59
C GLY A 592 -16.70 -20.40 21.14
N GLY A 593 -16.04 -19.83 22.17
CA GLY A 593 -14.86 -20.38 22.85
C GLY A 593 -15.10 -21.67 23.64
N GLY A 594 -14.00 -22.33 24.05
CA GLY A 594 -14.02 -23.47 24.96
C GLY A 594 -14.35 -23.04 26.40
N THR A 595 -14.54 -24.03 27.29
CA THR A 595 -14.63 -23.76 28.74
C THR A 595 -13.24 -23.41 29.30
N HIS A 596 -13.21 -22.76 30.46
CA HIS A 596 -11.96 -22.41 31.18
C HIS A 596 -10.99 -21.51 30.40
N VAL A 597 -11.47 -20.32 30.00
CA VAL A 597 -10.63 -19.33 29.31
C VAL A 597 -9.79 -18.51 30.30
N GLU A 598 -8.48 -18.47 30.04
CA GLU A 598 -7.53 -17.59 30.72
C GLU A 598 -7.07 -16.50 29.75
N GLY A 599 -7.15 -15.25 30.19
CA GLY A 599 -6.67 -14.10 29.45
C GLY A 599 -5.31 -13.63 29.96
N THR A 600 -4.48 -13.12 29.06
CA THR A 600 -3.22 -12.43 29.38
C THR A 600 -3.12 -11.17 28.54
N ILE A 601 -2.87 -10.02 29.18
CA ILE A 601 -2.48 -8.78 28.51
C ILE A 601 -0.97 -8.66 28.62
N ALA A 602 -0.27 -8.62 27.48
CA ALA A 602 1.19 -8.67 27.42
C ALA A 602 1.74 -7.58 26.50
N GLY A 603 2.78 -6.89 26.98
CA GLY A 603 3.55 -5.92 26.19
C GLY A 603 4.55 -6.58 25.25
N LEU A 604 5.32 -5.75 24.54
CA LEU A 604 6.38 -6.20 23.64
C LEU A 604 7.60 -6.73 24.40
N ILE A 605 8.16 -7.84 23.93
CA ILE A 605 9.45 -8.34 24.42
C ILE A 605 10.53 -7.29 24.13
N GLY A 606 11.21 -6.85 25.19
CA GLY A 606 12.28 -5.84 25.11
C GLY A 606 11.80 -4.39 25.26
N SER A 607 10.50 -4.14 25.43
CA SER A 607 10.01 -2.84 25.90
C SER A 607 10.14 -2.78 27.43
N SER A 608 11.05 -1.94 27.92
CA SER A 608 11.32 -1.75 29.36
C SER A 608 10.92 -0.36 29.82
#